data_AF-A0A366WE03-F1
#
_entry.id   AF-A0A366WE03-F1
#
_cell.length_a   1.000
_cell.length_b   1.000
_cell.length_c   1.000
_cell.angle_alpha   90.00
_cell.angle_beta   90.00
_cell.angle_gamma   90.00
#
_symmetry.space_group_name_H-M   'P 1'
#
loop_
_entity.id
_entity.type
_entity.pdbx_description
1 polymer ?
#
loop_
_entity_poly.entity_id
_entity_poly.type
_entity_poly.pdbx_seq_one_letter_code
_entity_poly.pdbx_strand_id
1 'polypeptide(L)'
;MTDLATGIQTLLDSEQQLHKLLDEQQYEQFLQQQEMFGKQLKACISSLTEAQLISAIAPLNQLQERLDTLQSRAEKVGQDLKEKALILQRNKKKINAYK
;
A
#
# COMPACT_ATOMS: atom_id res chain seq x y z
N MET A 1 7.91 -24.38 10.00
CA MET A 1 7.03 -24.35 8.82
C MET A 1 5.82 -23.52 9.19
N THR A 2 5.75 -22.28 8.71
CA THR A 2 4.56 -21.44 8.92
C THR A 2 3.46 -21.97 8.01
N ASP A 3 2.29 -22.21 8.58
CA ASP A 3 1.13 -22.66 7.83
C ASP A 3 0.76 -21.58 6.79
N LEU A 4 0.52 -21.99 5.54
CA LEU A 4 0.21 -21.10 4.41
C LEU A 4 -0.94 -20.14 4.77
N ALA A 5 -1.95 -20.66 5.47
CA ALA A 5 -3.10 -19.90 5.93
C ALA A 5 -2.70 -18.76 6.90
N THR A 6 -1.76 -19.02 7.81
CA THR A 6 -1.26 -18.01 8.75
C THR A 6 -0.43 -16.95 8.05
N GLY A 7 0.38 -17.33 7.06
CA GLY A 7 1.14 -16.40 6.22
C GLY A 7 0.22 -15.47 5.42
N ILE A 8 -0.82 -16.02 4.79
CA ILE A 8 -1.81 -15.24 4.04
C ILE A 8 -2.59 -14.31 4.98
N GLN A 9 -3.03 -14.78 6.15
CA GLN A 9 -3.76 -13.94 7.10
C GLN A 9 -2.90 -12.76 7.56
N THR A 10 -1.61 -12.99 7.83
CA THR A 10 -0.68 -11.91 8.22
C THR A 10 -0.53 -10.86 7.11
N LEU A 11 -0.55 -11.29 5.84
CA LEU A 11 -0.54 -10.36 4.70
C LEU A 11 -1.85 -9.57 4.61
N LEU A 12 -3.00 -10.22 4.82
CA LEU A 12 -4.30 -9.53 4.81
C LEU A 12 -4.40 -8.50 5.94
N ASP A 13 -3.92 -8.81 7.14
CA ASP A 13 -3.94 -7.88 8.28
C ASP A 13 -3.01 -6.68 8.02
N SER A 14 -1.84 -6.94 7.43
CA SER A 14 -0.88 -5.89 7.06
C SER A 14 -1.44 -4.98 5.95
N GLU A 15 -2.20 -5.54 5.00
CA GLU A 15 -2.89 -4.78 3.95
C GLU A 15 -4.00 -3.88 4.51
N GLN A 16 -4.81 -4.39 5.45
CA GLN A 16 -5.79 -3.56 6.15
C GLN A 16 -5.13 -2.40 6.91
N GLN A 17 -3.97 -2.64 7.51
CA GLN A 17 -3.24 -1.62 8.24
C GLN A 17 -2.68 -0.54 7.30
N LEU A 18 -2.23 -0.89 6.09
CA LEU A 18 -1.83 0.08 5.07
C LEU A 18 -3.00 0.96 4.63
N HIS A 19 -4.18 0.39 4.43
CA HIS A 19 -5.40 1.17 4.14
C HIS A 19 -5.72 2.16 5.26
N LYS A 20 -5.65 1.73 6.52
CA LYS A 20 -5.88 2.58 7.67
C LYS A 20 -4.90 3.76 7.72
N LEU A 21 -3.61 3.51 7.47
CA LEU A 21 -2.58 4.56 7.45
C LEU A 21 -2.83 5.61 6.35
N LEU A 22 -3.35 5.19 5.19
CA LEU A 22 -3.77 6.13 4.15
C LEU A 22 -4.97 6.98 4.57
N ASP A 23 -5.99 6.36 5.19
CA ASP A 23 -7.18 7.06 5.66
C ASP A 23 -6.85 8.08 6.77
N GLU A 24 -5.90 7.73 7.64
CA GLU A 24 -5.39 8.59 8.72
C GLU A 24 -4.32 9.59 8.25
N GLN A 25 -3.97 9.61 6.96
CA GLN A 25 -2.97 10.50 6.36
C GLN A 25 -1.56 10.35 6.96
N GLN A 26 -1.25 9.19 7.53
CA GLN A 26 0.05 8.86 8.13
C GLN A 26 1.03 8.37 7.06
N TYR A 27 1.37 9.24 6.11
CA TYR A 27 2.09 8.85 4.88
C TYR A 27 3.51 8.33 5.11
N GLU A 28 4.25 8.86 6.08
CA GLU A 28 5.61 8.38 6.39
C GLU A 28 5.58 6.95 6.96
N GLN A 29 4.62 6.67 7.86
CA GLN A 29 4.42 5.35 8.42
C GLN A 29 3.89 4.37 7.37
N PHE A 30 3.02 4.84 6.47
CA PHE A 30 2.57 4.08 5.32
C PHE A 30 3.75 3.59 4.47
N LEU A 31 4.69 4.47 4.12
CA LEU A 31 5.87 4.10 3.32
C LEU A 31 6.73 3.02 4.01
N GLN A 32 6.97 3.18 5.31
CA GLN A 32 7.74 2.20 6.09
C GLN A 32 7.04 0.83 6.14
N GLN A 33 5.73 0.82 6.38
CA GLN A 33 4.94 -0.41 6.44
C GLN A 33 4.80 -1.06 5.06
N GLN A 34 4.73 -0.27 3.99
CA GLN A 34 4.68 -0.78 2.62
C GLN A 34 5.96 -1.55 2.26
N GLU A 35 7.12 -1.05 2.68
CA GLU A 35 8.39 -1.74 2.46
C GLU A 35 8.47 -3.07 3.25
N MET A 36 7.99 -3.07 4.50
CA MET A 36 7.90 -4.30 5.30
C MET A 36 6.94 -5.32 4.68
N PHE A 37 5.78 -4.87 4.22
CA PHE A 37 4.79 -5.69 3.56
C PHE A 37 5.37 -6.37 2.30
N GLY A 38 6.11 -5.63 1.48
CA GLY A 38 6.80 -6.19 0.30
C GLY A 38 7.80 -7.30 0.67
N LYS A 39 8.53 -7.14 1.78
CA LYS A 39 9.45 -8.17 2.30
C LYS A 39 8.69 -9.40 2.79
N GLN A 40 7.59 -9.21 3.52
CA GLN A 40 6.74 -10.29 4.01
C GLN A 40 6.10 -11.09 2.87
N LEU A 41 5.61 -10.40 1.84
CA LEU A 41 5.00 -11.01 0.66
C LEU A 41 6.01 -11.87 -0.10
N LYS A 42 7.23 -11.33 -0.32
CA LYS A 42 8.32 -12.08 -0.94
C LYS A 42 8.72 -13.31 -0.13
N ALA A 43 8.81 -13.18 1.19
CA ALA A 43 9.15 -14.29 2.08
C ALA A 43 8.06 -15.37 2.08
N CYS A 44 6.78 -14.96 2.13
CA CYS A 44 5.64 -15.86 2.08
C CYS A 44 5.68 -16.69 0.79
N ILE A 45 5.71 -16.03 -0.38
CA ILE A 45 5.72 -16.72 -1.69
C ILE A 45 6.94 -17.62 -1.84
N SER A 46 8.12 -17.17 -1.41
CA SER A 46 9.36 -17.95 -1.53
C SER A 46 9.39 -19.20 -0.64
N SER A 47 8.50 -19.28 0.36
CA SER A 47 8.43 -20.42 1.27
C SER A 47 7.41 -21.49 0.87
N LEU A 48 6.63 -21.25 -0.19
CA LEU A 48 5.57 -22.15 -0.62
C LEU A 48 6.06 -23.20 -1.62
N THR A 49 5.62 -24.43 -1.43
CA THR A 49 5.79 -25.50 -2.41
C THR A 49 4.78 -25.35 -3.55
N GLU A 50 5.09 -25.91 -4.72
CA GLU A 50 4.24 -25.84 -5.92
C GLU A 50 2.81 -26.38 -5.68
N ALA A 51 2.68 -27.43 -4.87
CA ALA A 51 1.38 -27.97 -4.45
C ALA A 51 0.57 -27.01 -3.55
N GLN A 52 1.24 -26.25 -2.68
CA GLN A 52 0.61 -25.24 -1.82
C GLN A 52 0.23 -23.97 -2.61
N LEU A 53 1.04 -23.59 -3.60
CA LEU A 53 0.73 -22.49 -4.51
C LEU A 53 -0.57 -22.72 -5.28
N ILE A 54 -0.81 -23.95 -5.76
CA ILE A 54 -2.05 -24.30 -6.48
C ILE A 54 -3.30 -24.09 -5.59
N SER A 55 -3.21 -24.44 -4.30
CA SER A 55 -4.30 -24.21 -3.34
C SER A 55 -4.44 -22.74 -2.90
N ALA A 56 -3.38 -21.94 -3.06
CA ALA A 56 -3.34 -20.53 -2.69
C ALA A 56 -3.76 -19.58 -3.82
N ILE A 57 -4.01 -20.08 -5.04
CA ILE A 57 -4.33 -19.23 -6.22
C ILE A 57 -5.52 -18.30 -5.94
N ALA A 58 -6.62 -18.82 -5.39
CA ALA A 58 -7.81 -18.01 -5.12
C ALA A 58 -7.55 -16.91 -4.05
N PRO A 59 -6.93 -17.22 -2.89
CA PRO A 59 -6.48 -16.19 -1.94
C PRO A 59 -5.49 -15.17 -2.53
N LEU A 60 -4.55 -15.61 -3.36
CA LEU A 60 -3.56 -14.75 -4.00
C LEU A 60 -4.21 -13.81 -5.03
N ASN A 61 -5.21 -14.27 -5.77
CA ASN A 61 -5.98 -13.42 -6.69
C ASN A 61 -6.78 -12.36 -5.92
N GLN A 62 -7.41 -12.70 -4.80
CA GLN A 62 -8.09 -11.71 -3.96
C GLN A 62 -7.11 -10.69 -3.38
N LEU A 63 -5.91 -11.13 -2.99
CA LEU A 63 -4.85 -10.23 -2.55
C LEU A 63 -4.41 -9.30 -3.68
N GLN A 64 -4.32 -9.79 -4.91
CA GLN A 64 -3.97 -8.98 -6.08
C GLN A 64 -5.02 -7.90 -6.35
N GLU A 65 -6.30 -8.23 -6.37
CA GLU A 65 -7.38 -7.24 -6.57
C GLU A 65 -7.38 -6.14 -5.50
N ARG A 66 -7.09 -6.53 -4.25
CA ARG A 66 -6.92 -5.58 -3.14
C ARG A 66 -5.72 -4.69 -3.32
N LEU A 67 -4.58 -5.25 -3.75
CA LEU A 67 -3.37 -4.48 -4.06
C LEU A 67 -3.59 -3.50 -5.20
N ASP A 68 -4.30 -3.88 -6.25
CA ASP A 68 -4.64 -2.99 -7.36
C ASP A 68 -5.51 -1.82 -6.87
N THR A 69 -6.47 -2.11 -5.99
CA THR A 69 -7.31 -1.08 -5.36
C THR A 69 -6.49 -0.13 -4.49
N LEU A 70 -5.59 -0.68 -3.66
CA LEU A 70 -4.70 0.10 -2.80
C LEU A 70 -3.78 0.99 -3.64
N GLN A 71 -3.19 0.44 -4.70
CA GLN A 71 -2.33 1.18 -5.62
C GLN A 71 -3.09 2.34 -6.28
N SER A 72 -4.29 2.07 -6.81
CA SER A 72 -5.12 3.11 -7.42
C SER A 72 -5.46 4.24 -6.44
N ARG A 73 -5.79 3.89 -5.18
CA ARG A 73 -6.04 4.89 -4.13
C ARG A 73 -4.78 5.70 -3.80
N ALA A 74 -3.63 5.04 -3.66
CA ALA A 74 -2.36 5.71 -3.37
C ALA A 74 -1.95 6.68 -4.49
N GLU A 75 -2.11 6.27 -5.74
CA GLU A 75 -1.84 7.13 -6.91
C GLU A 75 -2.74 8.37 -6.91
N LYS A 76 -4.03 8.20 -6.63
CA LYS A 76 -4.98 9.32 -6.53
C LYS A 76 -4.61 10.30 -5.43
N VAL A 77 -4.31 9.80 -4.23
CA VAL A 77 -3.85 10.64 -3.10
C VAL A 77 -2.57 11.39 -3.47
N GLY A 78 -1.63 10.73 -4.15
CA GLY A 78 -0.41 11.36 -4.65
C GLY A 78 -0.70 12.51 -5.63
N GLN A 79 -1.66 12.33 -6.54
CA GLN A 79 -2.10 13.39 -7.45
C GLN A 79 -2.74 14.57 -6.70
N ASP A 80 -3.63 14.31 -5.75
CA ASP A 80 -4.29 15.34 -4.95
C ASP A 80 -3.28 16.17 -4.14
N LEU A 81 -2.28 15.51 -3.55
CA LEU A 81 -1.20 16.18 -2.81
C LEU A 81 -0.35 17.06 -3.74
N LYS A 82 -0.04 16.58 -4.95
CA LYS A 82 0.69 17.35 -5.96
C LYS A 82 -0.09 18.59 -6.39
N GLU A 83 -1.40 18.46 -6.60
CA GLU A 83 -2.26 19.59 -6.96
C GLU A 83 -2.33 20.63 -5.83
N LYS A 84 -2.53 20.18 -4.58
CA LYS A 84 -2.48 21.06 -3.40
C LYS A 84 -1.15 21.79 -3.29
N ALA A 85 -0.02 21.10 -3.51
CA ALA A 85 1.31 21.70 -3.50
C ALA A 85 1.46 22.80 -4.57
N LEU A 86 0.96 22.57 -5.79
CA LEU A 86 0.96 23.57 -6.86
C LEU A 86 0.12 24.80 -6.53
N ILE A 87 -1.06 24.62 -5.92
CA ILE A 87 -1.93 25.72 -5.46
C ILE A 87 -1.19 26.56 -4.41
N LEU A 88 -0.58 25.91 -3.41
CA LEU A 88 0.20 26.60 -2.38
C LEU A 88 1.37 27.40 -2.98
N GLN A 89 2.08 26.83 -3.96
CA GLN A 89 3.17 27.51 -4.65
C GLN A 89 2.67 28.75 -5.42
N ARG A 90 1.52 28.65 -6.10
CA ARG A 90 0.89 29.78 -6.81
C ARG A 90 0.46 30.88 -5.83
N ASN A 91 -0.14 30.50 -4.69
CA ASN A 91 -0.55 31.47 -3.66
C ASN A 91 0.66 32.18 -3.05
N LYS A 92 1.76 31.47 -2.79
CA LYS A 92 3.02 32.06 -2.34
C LYS A 92 3.55 33.09 -3.36
N LYS A 93 3.53 32.75 -4.66
CA LYS A 93 3.93 33.69 -5.72
C LYS A 93 3.04 34.93 -5.76
N LYS A 94 1.72 34.79 -5.62
CA LYS A 94 0.79 35.93 -5.54
C LYS A 94 1.13 36.83 -4.36
N ILE A 95 1.24 36.28 -3.14
CA ILE A 95 1.57 37.04 -1.92
C ILE A 95 2.88 37.82 -2.10
N ASN A 96 3.90 37.20 -2.69
CA ASN A 96 5.18 37.87 -2.95
C ASN A 96 5.10 38.96 -4.03
N ALA A 97 4.15 38.90 -4.96
CA ALA A 97 3.94 39.93 -5.98
C ALA A 97 3.13 41.14 -5.45
N TYR A 98 2.39 40.96 -4.34
CA TYR A 98 1.66 42.04 -3.66
C TYR A 98 2.49 42.73 -2.55
N LYS A 99 3.68 42.21 -2.23
CA LYS A 99 4.66 42.83 -1.33
C LYS A 99 5.65 43.66 -2.12
#